data_AF-A0A2I1N8B2-F1
#
_entry.id   AF-A0A2I1N8B2-F1
#
_cell.length_a   1.000
_cell.length_b   1.000
_cell.length_c   1.000
_cell.angle_alpha   90.00
_cell.angle_beta   90.00
_cell.angle_gamma   90.00
#
_symmetry.space_group_name_H-M   'P 1'
#
loop_
_entity.id
_entity.type
_entity.pdbx_description
1 polymer ?
#
loop_
_entity_poly.entity_id
_entity_poly.type
_entity_poly.pdbx_seq_one_letter_code
_entity_poly.pdbx_strand_id
1 'polypeptide(L)'
;VAKQISFDNKLALAKEKIDEYLDEKTENADAEIRTLITRAFDVKNGKVDAKMVLSLKQYPIRNPKWLEAMKMIDEAVEIVGTKSYIRFKEREDERIDAALKMIVLDIAGV
;
A
#
# COMPACT_ATOMS: atom_id res chain seq x y z
N VAL A 1 11.19 -0.27 -10.95
CA VAL A 1 10.97 -1.01 -9.68
C VAL A 1 9.47 -1.08 -9.42
N ALA A 2 8.91 -2.28 -9.27
CA ALA A 2 7.48 -2.44 -8.98
C ALA A 2 7.21 -2.05 -7.51
N LYS A 3 6.37 -1.05 -7.30
CA LYS A 3 5.94 -0.62 -5.96
C LYS A 3 4.82 -1.59 -5.56
N GLN A 4 4.99 -2.33 -4.47
CA GLN A 4 3.99 -3.25 -3.93
C GLN A 4 3.46 -2.69 -2.63
N ILE A 5 2.14 -2.72 -2.44
CA ILE A 5 1.49 -2.33 -1.18
C ILE A 5 1.04 -3.61 -0.48
N SER A 6 1.14 -3.63 0.86
CA SER A 6 0.57 -4.73 1.64
C SER A 6 -0.94 -4.70 1.54
N PHE A 7 -1.58 -5.82 1.22
CA PHE A 7 -3.03 -5.88 1.27
C PHE A 7 -3.47 -5.86 2.73
N ASP A 8 -4.22 -4.85 3.13
CA ASP A 8 -4.67 -4.62 4.49
C ASP A 8 -6.21 -4.46 4.55
N ASN A 9 -6.74 -4.27 5.76
CA ASN A 9 -8.18 -4.11 5.96
C ASN A 9 -8.71 -2.84 5.27
N LYS A 10 -7.91 -1.77 5.18
CA LYS A 10 -8.33 -0.52 4.52
C LYS A 10 -8.49 -0.71 3.01
N LEU A 11 -7.57 -1.41 2.36
CA LEU A 11 -7.66 -1.76 0.95
C LEU A 11 -8.85 -2.69 0.66
N ALA A 12 -9.16 -3.62 1.57
CA ALA A 12 -10.34 -4.47 1.45
C ALA A 12 -11.65 -3.66 1.51
N LEU A 13 -11.78 -2.74 2.47
CA LEU A 13 -12.93 -1.83 2.58
C LEU A 13 -13.06 -0.89 1.38
N ALA A 14 -11.93 -0.38 0.86
CA ALA A 14 -11.94 0.45 -0.33
C ALA A 14 -12.46 -0.31 -1.56
N LYS A 15 -12.09 -1.59 -1.71
CA LYS A 15 -12.60 -2.46 -2.77
C LYS A 15 -14.12 -2.65 -2.64
N GLU A 16 -14.62 -2.91 -1.45
CA GLU A 16 -16.05 -3.08 -1.20
C GLU A 16 -16.86 -1.85 -1.62
N LYS A 17 -16.40 -0.64 -1.27
CA LYS A 17 -17.03 0.62 -1.70
C LYS A 17 -17.06 0.80 -3.23
N ILE A 18 -16.01 0.36 -3.91
CA ILE A 18 -15.96 0.37 -5.38
C ILE A 18 -16.96 -0.64 -5.94
N ASP A 19 -17.02 -1.85 -5.40
CA ASP A 19 -17.95 -2.90 -5.84
C ASP A 19 -19.40 -2.45 -5.63
N GLU A 20 -19.73 -1.83 -4.48
CA GLU A 20 -21.05 -1.23 -4.23
C GLU A 20 -21.42 -0.16 -5.28
N TYR A 21 -20.47 0.69 -5.66
CA TYR A 21 -20.70 1.68 -6.72
C TYR A 21 -20.97 1.01 -8.07
N LEU A 22 -20.22 -0.04 -8.40
CA LEU A 22 -20.42 -0.79 -9.64
C LEU A 22 -21.78 -1.47 -9.65
N ASP A 23 -22.19 -2.09 -8.55
CA ASP A 23 -23.50 -2.73 -8.39
C ASP A 23 -24.63 -1.70 -8.53
N GLU A 24 -24.52 -0.53 -7.88
CA GLU A 24 -25.53 0.54 -8.00
C GLU A 24 -25.64 1.12 -9.40
N LYS A 25 -24.50 1.27 -10.08
CA LYS A 25 -24.49 2.01 -11.35
C LYS A 25 -24.86 1.16 -12.55
N THR A 26 -25.03 -0.16 -12.36
CA THR A 26 -25.12 -1.07 -13.49
C THR A 26 -26.15 -2.18 -13.30
N GLU A 27 -27.25 -2.08 -14.05
CA GLU A 27 -28.07 -3.26 -14.38
C GLU A 27 -27.33 -4.23 -15.32
N ASN A 28 -26.13 -3.85 -15.80
CA ASN A 28 -25.20 -4.64 -16.60
C ASN A 28 -23.83 -3.97 -16.61
N ALA A 29 -23.04 -4.07 -15.53
CA ALA A 29 -21.69 -3.49 -15.56
C ALA A 29 -20.94 -4.21 -16.66
N ASP A 30 -20.40 -3.44 -17.61
CA ASP A 30 -19.44 -3.96 -18.58
C ASP A 30 -18.48 -4.85 -17.81
N ALA A 31 -18.56 -6.16 -18.04
CA ALA A 31 -17.80 -7.17 -17.31
C ALA A 31 -16.29 -6.86 -17.35
N GLU A 32 -15.89 -6.10 -18.37
CA GLU A 32 -14.58 -5.48 -18.53
C GLU A 32 -14.18 -4.59 -17.35
N ILE A 33 -15.05 -3.68 -16.88
CA ILE A 33 -14.74 -2.78 -15.75
C ILE A 33 -14.55 -3.58 -14.47
N ARG A 34 -15.46 -4.53 -14.18
CA ARG A 34 -15.32 -5.43 -13.03
C ARG A 34 -14.02 -6.24 -13.11
N THR A 35 -13.64 -6.68 -14.29
CA THR A 35 -12.38 -7.40 -14.52
C THR A 35 -11.16 -6.52 -14.25
N LEU A 36 -11.17 -5.25 -14.69
CA LEU A 36 -10.09 -4.30 -14.42
C LEU A 36 -9.93 -4.02 -12.93
N ILE A 37 -11.03 -3.80 -12.22
CA ILE A 37 -11.03 -3.57 -10.76
C ILE A 37 -10.54 -4.81 -10.03
N THR A 38 -11.06 -5.99 -10.38
CA THR A 38 -10.62 -7.26 -9.79
C THR A 38 -9.12 -7.48 -9.97
N ARG A 39 -8.58 -7.20 -11.16
CA ARG A 39 -7.14 -7.28 -11.43
C ARG A 39 -6.33 -6.27 -10.62
N ALA A 40 -6.85 -5.06 -10.42
CA ALA A 40 -6.16 -4.04 -9.64
C ALA A 40 -5.99 -4.44 -8.17
N PHE A 41 -6.95 -5.18 -7.61
CA PHE A 41 -6.92 -5.68 -6.23
C PHE A 41 -6.45 -7.14 -6.12
N ASP A 42 -5.89 -7.73 -7.20
CA ASP A 42 -5.38 -9.09 -7.18
C ASP A 42 -4.20 -9.22 -6.20
N VAL A 43 -4.32 -10.12 -5.24
CA VAL A 43 -3.36 -10.28 -4.14
C VAL A 43 -2.35 -11.37 -4.50
N LYS A 44 -1.09 -10.99 -4.64
CA LYS A 44 0.03 -11.91 -4.86
C LYS A 44 0.98 -11.86 -3.67
N ASN A 45 1.11 -12.97 -2.95
CA ASN A 45 1.94 -13.07 -1.73
C ASN A 45 1.58 -12.02 -0.66
N GLY A 46 0.28 -11.78 -0.44
CA GLY A 46 -0.22 -10.78 0.52
C GLY A 46 -0.01 -9.32 0.09
N LYS A 47 0.36 -9.09 -1.17
CA LYS A 47 0.61 -7.75 -1.70
C LYS A 47 -0.21 -7.49 -2.96
N VAL A 48 -0.55 -6.22 -3.19
CA VAL A 48 -1.21 -5.76 -4.40
C VAL A 48 -0.26 -4.88 -5.23
N ASP A 49 -0.55 -4.80 -6.52
CA ASP A 49 0.17 -3.90 -7.44
C ASP A 49 -0.26 -2.46 -7.17
N ALA A 50 0.64 -1.69 -6.54
CA ALA A 50 0.37 -0.30 -6.20
C ALA A 50 0.06 0.55 -7.43
N LYS A 51 0.69 0.23 -8.57
CA LYS A 51 0.52 0.99 -9.80
C LYS A 51 -0.90 0.81 -10.34
N MET A 52 -1.42 -0.42 -10.30
CA MET A 52 -2.79 -0.68 -10.75
C MET A 52 -3.82 -0.04 -9.82
N VAL A 53 -3.69 -0.20 -8.51
CA VAL A 53 -4.62 0.43 -7.55
C VAL A 53 -4.62 1.95 -7.68
N LEU A 54 -3.45 2.57 -7.74
CA LEU A 54 -3.34 4.03 -7.88
C LEU A 54 -3.78 4.54 -9.26
N SER A 55 -3.73 3.70 -10.30
CA SER A 55 -4.22 4.07 -11.64
C SER A 55 -5.74 4.31 -11.65
N LEU A 56 -6.49 3.70 -10.73
CA LEU A 56 -7.93 3.91 -10.60
C LEU A 56 -8.28 5.38 -10.31
N LYS A 57 -7.38 6.12 -9.66
CA LYS A 57 -7.57 7.56 -9.39
C LYS A 57 -7.57 8.43 -10.64
N GLN A 58 -7.04 7.92 -11.77
CA GLN A 58 -6.95 8.68 -13.01
C GLN A 58 -8.31 8.82 -13.70
N TYR A 59 -9.29 7.98 -13.35
CA TYR A 59 -10.63 8.05 -13.90
C TYR A 59 -11.44 9.18 -13.22
N PRO A 60 -12.03 10.13 -13.98
CA PRO A 60 -12.73 11.29 -13.43
C PRO A 60 -14.16 10.95 -12.96
N ILE A 61 -14.27 9.97 -12.06
CA ILE A 61 -15.54 9.50 -11.50
C ILE A 61 -15.91 10.34 -10.27
N ARG A 62 -17.10 10.94 -10.29
CA ARG A 62 -17.59 11.85 -9.24
C ARG A 62 -18.52 11.19 -8.22
N ASN A 63 -18.71 9.88 -8.29
CA ASN A 63 -19.59 9.18 -7.36
C ASN A 63 -19.03 9.27 -5.92
N PRO A 64 -19.87 9.57 -4.90
CA PRO A 64 -19.40 9.68 -3.51
C PRO A 64 -18.68 8.43 -3.00
N LYS A 65 -19.17 7.22 -3.29
CA LYS A 65 -18.54 5.95 -2.86
C LYS A 65 -17.19 5.75 -3.54
N TRP A 66 -17.08 6.12 -4.82
CA TRP A 66 -15.81 6.08 -5.54
C TRP A 66 -14.78 7.03 -4.91
N LEU A 67 -15.18 8.26 -4.62
CA LEU A 67 -14.30 9.25 -3.98
C LEU A 67 -13.88 8.80 -2.57
N GLU A 68 -14.80 8.21 -1.81
CA GLU A 68 -14.52 7.62 -0.49
C GLU A 68 -13.51 6.48 -0.60
N ALA A 69 -13.67 5.57 -1.56
CA ALA A 69 -12.73 4.49 -1.81
C ALA A 69 -11.33 5.01 -2.20
N MET A 70 -11.25 6.02 -3.07
CA MET A 70 -9.96 6.62 -3.45
C MET A 70 -9.25 7.26 -2.25
N LYS A 71 -10.01 7.87 -1.32
CA LYS A 71 -9.45 8.40 -0.07
C LYS A 71 -8.94 7.27 0.83
N MET A 72 -9.70 6.18 0.99
CA MET A 72 -9.26 5.02 1.78
C MET A 72 -7.98 4.38 1.21
N ILE A 73 -7.86 4.31 -0.12
CA ILE A 73 -6.65 3.85 -0.79
C ILE A 73 -5.45 4.74 -0.45
N ASP A 74 -5.61 6.07 -0.48
CA ASP A 74 -4.53 7.00 -0.13
C ASP A 74 -4.04 6.79 1.30
N GLU A 75 -4.96 6.66 2.25
CA GLU A 75 -4.61 6.41 3.66
C GLU A 75 -3.94 5.05 3.86
N ALA A 76 -4.31 4.02 3.09
CA ALA A 76 -3.69 2.70 3.16
C ALA A 76 -2.24 2.73 2.62
N VAL A 77 -2.01 3.45 1.52
CA VAL A 77 -0.66 3.60 0.92
C VAL A 77 0.28 4.32 1.88
N GLU A 78 -0.20 5.34 2.60
CA GLU A 78 0.60 6.13 3.54
C GLU A 78 1.10 5.29 4.72
N ILE A 79 0.25 4.40 5.28
CA ILE A 79 0.60 3.54 6.43
C ILE A 79 1.68 2.51 6.08
N VAL A 80 1.69 1.97 4.86
CA VAL A 80 2.75 1.05 4.41
C VAL A 80 4.09 1.77 4.20
N GLY A 81 4.04 3.10 4.06
CA GLY A 81 5.15 3.96 3.69
C GLY A 81 5.94 4.56 4.85
N THR A 82 6.34 3.81 5.87
CA THR A 82 7.53 4.19 6.67
C THR A 82 8.13 3.01 7.44
N LYS A 83 9.15 2.37 6.87
CA LYS A 83 10.11 1.56 7.63
C LYS A 83 11.37 2.38 7.84
N SER A 84 11.44 3.10 8.94
CA SER A 84 12.66 3.79 9.36
C SER A 84 13.66 2.76 9.89
N TYR A 85 14.80 2.60 9.23
CA TYR A 85 15.89 1.75 9.70
C TYR A 85 16.91 2.59 10.45
N ILE A 86 17.03 2.37 11.76
CA ILE A 86 18.09 2.98 12.58
C ILE A 86 19.28 2.01 12.59
N ARG A 87 20.47 2.50 12.24
CA ARG A 87 21.74 1.75 12.33
C ARG A 87 22.60 2.38 13.41
N PHE A 88 22.89 1.62 14.47
CA PHE A 88 23.87 2.01 15.47
C PHE A 88 25.26 1.53 15.05
N LYS A 89 26.24 2.42 15.17
CA LYS A 89 27.65 2.12 14.93
C LYS A 89 28.47 2.66 16.09
N GLU A 90 29.49 1.91 16.46
CA GLU A 90 30.47 2.30 17.47
C GLU A 90 31.86 2.35 16.83
N ARG A 91 32.73 3.25 17.30
CA ARG A 91 34.14 3.23 16.91
C ARG A 91 34.85 2.13 17.69
N GLU A 92 35.69 1.36 17.01
CA GLU A 92 36.50 0.34 17.66
C GLU A 92 37.64 0.93 18.53
N ASP A 93 37.94 2.22 18.37
CA ASP A 93 39.02 2.94 19.07
C ASP A 93 38.64 4.42 19.29
N GLU A 94 39.27 5.10 20.25
CA GLU A 94 39.08 6.53 20.56
C GLU A 94 39.63 7.47 19.47
N ARG A 95 40.40 6.92 18.54
CA ARG A 95 40.90 7.64 17.37
C ARG A 95 39.75 8.11 16.47
N ILE A 96 39.85 9.36 16.02
CA ILE A 96 38.81 10.04 15.23
C ILE A 96 38.54 9.31 13.89
N ASP A 97 39.57 8.68 13.34
CA ASP A 97 39.61 7.95 12.06
C ASP A 97 39.43 6.43 12.20
N ALA A 98 39.12 5.93 13.40
CA ALA A 98 38.93 4.50 13.64
C ALA A 98 37.73 3.89 12.88
N ALA A 99 37.85 2.61 12.58
CA ALA A 99 36.81 1.84 11.90
C ALA A 99 35.52 1.78 12.74
N LEU A 100 34.38 1.83 12.06
CA LEU A 100 33.05 1.78 12.67
C LEU A 100 32.48 0.36 12.57
N LYS A 101 32.19 -0.25 13.71
CA LYS A 101 31.54 -1.56 13.80
C LYS A 101 30.04 -1.41 13.98
N MET A 102 29.26 -2.27 13.30
CA MET A 102 27.79 -2.29 13.46
C MET A 102 27.43 -2.98 14.77
N ILE A 103 26.57 -2.33 15.57
CA ILE A 103 26.02 -2.93 16.78
C ILE A 103 24.80 -3.76 16.37
N VAL A 104 24.78 -5.04 16.73
CA VAL A 104 23.57 -5.87 16.62
C VAL A 104 22.67 -5.52 17.80
N LEU A 105 21.55 -4.86 17.53
CA LEU A 105 20.58 -4.54 18.57
C LEU A 105 19.66 -5.75 18.78
N ASP A 106 19.81 -6.41 19.93
CA ASP A 106 18.82 -7.38 20.40
C ASP A 106 17.71 -6.63 21.14
N ILE A 107 16.54 -6.54 20.52
CA ILE A 107 15.35 -5.89 21.05
C ILE A 107 14.50 -6.81 21.94
N ALA A 108 14.83 -8.09 22.07
CA ALA A 108 14.05 -9.07 22.83
C ALA A 108 14.58 -9.30 24.26
N GLY A 109 15.69 -8.64 24.65
CA GLY A 109 16.38 -8.84 25.92
C GLY A 109 15.98 -7.90 27.07
N VAL A 110 14.83 -7.21 26.97
CA VAL A 110 14.30 -6.30 28.02
C VAL A 110 12.96 -6.79 28.54
#